data_AF-A0A1I7U4K2-F1
#
_entry.id   AF-A0A1I7U4K2-F1
#
_cell.length_a   1.000
_cell.length_b   1.000
_cell.length_c   1.000
_cell.angle_alpha   90.00
_cell.angle_beta   90.00
_cell.angle_gamma   90.00
#
_symmetry.space_group_name_H-M   'P 1'
#
loop_
_entity.id
_entity.type
_entity.pdbx_description
1 polymer ?
#
loop_
_entity_poly.entity_id
_entity_poly.type
_entity_poly.pdbx_seq_one_letter_code
_entity_poly.pdbx_strand_id
1 'polypeptide(L)'
;MMIVVSGKPLVYSGSQTNGTWENCVQLCHEVDECMLAYNNNGECQWFKYEELTSVQQTEPEDGFTVVFKVNNSTTSTCPSGTNPPTFNNQDAHGTLRYYASFSNMLEVNYTIKYSSGVWTFSSTAKFACPNDYWVYLDRPDIGWCFIPEKAPTSLTYEGAIEQCASMGAILTGAANPDEVKNIMYWTSGFLNSSYIPQSFTLRLDGKRTTDCQSTPRSSDCMSNQGYSFIDSRGATLQYYSYVTDQGARSAPGNDCLVVLMMEGAEPIVDVQSCTSATSVPARAFLCGREGWI
;
A
#
# COMPACT_ATOMS: atom_id res chain seq x y z
N MET A 1 13.42 -18.83 -4.18
CA MET A 1 13.88 -20.10 -4.79
C MET A 1 12.70 -21.04 -4.94
N MET A 2 12.69 -21.86 -5.98
CA MET A 2 11.65 -22.86 -6.24
C MET A 2 12.24 -24.26 -6.03
N ILE A 3 11.64 -25.08 -5.17
CA ILE A 3 12.11 -26.44 -4.88
C ILE A 3 11.06 -27.44 -5.36
N VAL A 4 11.43 -28.27 -6.34
CA VAL A 4 10.58 -29.30 -6.92
C VAL A 4 10.76 -30.62 -6.16
N VAL A 5 9.65 -31.24 -5.74
CA VAL A 5 9.66 -32.56 -5.07
C VAL A 5 8.44 -33.40 -5.45
N SER A 6 8.54 -34.71 -5.24
CA SER A 6 7.39 -35.62 -5.33
C SER A 6 6.47 -35.41 -4.12
N GLY A 7 5.24 -35.00 -4.37
CA GLY A 7 4.27 -34.77 -3.32
C GLY A 7 2.89 -34.38 -3.83
N LYS A 8 1.91 -34.43 -2.94
CA LYS A 8 0.51 -34.14 -3.23
C LYS A 8 -0.14 -33.33 -2.09
N PRO A 9 -0.85 -32.22 -2.39
CA PRO A 9 -1.66 -31.52 -1.40
C PRO A 9 -2.66 -32.45 -0.70
N LEU A 10 -2.67 -32.45 0.64
CA LEU A 10 -3.53 -33.32 1.45
C LEU A 10 -4.74 -32.56 2.00
N VAL A 11 -4.51 -31.35 2.54
CA VAL A 11 -5.56 -30.50 3.10
C VAL A 11 -5.44 -29.11 2.49
N TYR A 12 -6.45 -28.73 1.72
CA TYR A 12 -6.56 -27.43 1.08
C TYR A 12 -8.02 -27.01 0.91
N SER A 13 -8.26 -25.70 0.85
CA SER A 13 -9.60 -25.09 0.77
C SER A 13 -9.88 -24.41 -0.58
N GLY A 14 -8.83 -24.16 -1.37
CA GLY A 14 -8.90 -23.53 -2.69
C GLY A 14 -7.62 -23.79 -3.50
N SER A 15 -7.67 -23.47 -4.79
CA SER A 15 -6.49 -23.42 -5.66
C SER A 15 -6.82 -22.62 -6.92
N GLN A 16 -5.81 -22.12 -7.60
CA GLN A 16 -5.95 -21.48 -8.90
C GLN A 16 -5.40 -22.43 -9.98
N THR A 17 -6.22 -22.77 -10.97
CA THR A 17 -5.81 -23.64 -12.08
C THR A 17 -5.16 -22.82 -13.20
N ASN A 18 -4.03 -23.28 -13.72
CA ASN A 18 -3.37 -22.59 -14.82
C ASN A 18 -2.62 -23.53 -15.78
N GLY A 19 -3.16 -23.65 -17.00
CA GLY A 19 -2.45 -24.14 -18.18
C GLY A 19 -1.58 -25.38 -17.97
N THR A 20 -0.37 -25.35 -18.55
CA THR A 20 0.63 -26.42 -18.44
C THR A 20 1.47 -26.28 -17.18
N TRP A 21 2.14 -27.37 -16.79
CA TRP A 21 3.04 -27.41 -15.64
C TRP A 21 4.14 -26.34 -15.71
N GLU A 22 4.83 -26.21 -16.84
CA GLU A 22 5.95 -25.28 -16.99
C GLU A 22 5.50 -23.82 -16.79
N ASN A 23 4.37 -23.46 -17.40
CA ASN A 23 3.79 -22.12 -17.28
C ASN A 23 3.35 -21.83 -15.84
N CYS A 24 2.84 -22.84 -15.14
CA CYS A 24 2.37 -22.69 -13.78
C CYS A 24 3.52 -22.54 -12.77
N VAL A 25 4.62 -23.28 -12.96
CA VAL A 25 5.83 -23.10 -12.13
C VAL A 25 6.42 -21.72 -12.33
N GLN A 26 6.50 -21.26 -13.58
CA GLN A 26 6.96 -19.91 -13.90
C GLN A 26 6.02 -18.85 -13.30
N LEU A 27 4.71 -19.01 -13.46
CA LEU A 27 3.73 -18.09 -12.89
C LEU A 27 3.79 -18.06 -11.37
N CYS A 28 3.92 -19.20 -10.69
CA CYS A 28 4.07 -19.23 -9.24
C CYS A 28 5.36 -18.53 -8.76
N HIS A 29 6.42 -18.61 -9.56
CA HIS A 29 7.65 -17.88 -9.29
C HIS A 29 7.43 -16.36 -9.40
N GLU A 30 6.73 -15.90 -10.44
CA GLU A 30 6.48 -14.48 -10.74
C GLU A 30 5.38 -13.85 -9.89
N VAL A 31 4.36 -14.61 -9.49
CA VAL A 31 3.25 -14.12 -8.68
C VAL A 31 3.65 -14.13 -7.21
N ASP A 32 3.63 -12.94 -6.61
CA ASP A 32 4.03 -12.73 -5.21
C ASP A 32 3.17 -13.51 -4.20
N GLU A 33 1.92 -13.80 -4.54
CA GLU A 33 0.94 -14.50 -3.71
C GLU A 33 1.14 -16.02 -3.68
N CYS A 34 1.87 -16.58 -4.66
CA CYS A 34 1.98 -18.02 -4.78
C CYS A 34 2.95 -18.58 -3.75
N MET A 35 2.47 -19.56 -2.97
CA MET A 35 3.29 -20.30 -2.00
C MET A 35 3.75 -21.65 -2.56
N LEU A 36 2.90 -22.32 -3.35
CA LEU A 36 3.16 -23.66 -3.89
C LEU A 36 2.43 -23.88 -5.21
N ALA A 37 3.07 -24.58 -6.15
CA ALA A 37 2.43 -25.13 -7.35
C ALA A 37 2.38 -26.67 -7.29
N TYR A 38 1.38 -27.29 -7.91
CA TYR A 38 1.11 -28.72 -7.90
C TYR A 38 0.70 -29.19 -9.30
N ASN A 39 1.34 -30.24 -9.80
CA ASN A 39 0.97 -30.93 -11.01
C ASN A 39 0.00 -32.06 -10.69
N ASN A 40 -1.26 -31.90 -11.11
CA ASN A 40 -2.31 -32.89 -11.01
C ASN A 40 -2.53 -33.57 -12.36
N ASN A 41 -1.69 -34.54 -12.71
CA ASN A 41 -1.82 -35.31 -13.95
C ASN A 41 -1.82 -34.44 -15.23
N GLY A 42 -0.99 -33.40 -15.28
CA GLY A 42 -0.83 -32.50 -16.43
C GLY A 42 -1.59 -31.18 -16.30
N GLU A 43 -2.54 -31.07 -15.38
CA GLU A 43 -3.18 -29.82 -15.00
C GLU A 43 -2.46 -29.22 -13.79
N CYS A 44 -2.04 -27.96 -13.88
CA CYS A 44 -1.40 -27.31 -12.76
C CYS A 44 -2.36 -26.48 -11.91
N GLN A 45 -2.17 -26.59 -10.61
CA GLN A 45 -2.80 -25.76 -9.59
C GLN A 45 -1.73 -25.03 -8.79
N TRP A 46 -2.03 -23.82 -8.33
CA TRP A 46 -1.21 -23.15 -7.33
C TRP A 46 -2.05 -22.68 -6.15
N PHE A 47 -1.36 -22.39 -5.04
CA PHE A 47 -1.97 -22.16 -3.73
C PHE A 47 -1.39 -20.91 -3.06
N LYS A 48 -2.26 -20.15 -2.39
CA LYS A 48 -1.92 -19.07 -1.46
C LYS A 48 -1.75 -19.59 -0.03
N TYR A 49 -1.26 -18.73 0.86
CA TYR A 49 -0.88 -19.12 2.24
C TYR A 49 -2.02 -19.60 3.15
N GLU A 50 -3.28 -19.32 2.84
CA GLU A 50 -4.46 -19.78 3.60
C GLU A 50 -5.16 -20.96 2.93
N GLU A 51 -4.79 -21.27 1.70
CA GLU A 51 -5.47 -22.26 0.88
C GLU A 51 -4.89 -23.67 1.08
N LEU A 52 -3.69 -23.79 1.63
CA LEU A 52 -2.97 -25.06 1.78
C LEU A 52 -2.41 -25.22 3.20
N THR A 53 -2.74 -26.33 3.86
CA THR A 53 -2.25 -26.64 5.21
C THR A 53 -1.16 -27.70 5.21
N SER A 54 -1.24 -28.68 4.30
CA SER A 54 -0.27 -29.78 4.26
C SER A 54 -0.12 -30.44 2.90
N VAL A 55 1.07 -31.00 2.68
CA VAL A 55 1.46 -31.78 1.50
C VAL A 55 2.02 -33.12 1.97
N GLN A 56 1.50 -34.20 1.41
CA GLN A 56 2.01 -35.55 1.62
C GLN A 56 3.18 -35.80 0.66
N GLN A 57 4.31 -36.27 1.18
CA GLN A 57 5.39 -36.82 0.36
C GLN A 57 4.91 -38.09 -0.34
N THR A 58 5.20 -38.18 -1.63
CA THR A 58 4.91 -39.33 -2.47
C THR A 58 6.20 -39.83 -3.11
N GLU A 59 6.14 -40.99 -3.74
CA GLU A 59 7.26 -41.48 -4.53
C GLU A 59 7.23 -40.86 -5.95
N PRO A 60 8.37 -40.73 -6.64
CA PRO A 60 8.42 -40.24 -8.02
C PRO A 60 7.52 -41.02 -8.98
N GLU A 61 7.38 -42.33 -8.81
CA GLU A 61 6.51 -43.19 -9.62
C GLU A 61 5.01 -42.88 -9.49
N ASP A 62 4.59 -42.20 -8.41
CA ASP A 62 3.19 -41.79 -8.24
C ASP A 62 2.80 -40.65 -9.20
N GLY A 63 3.79 -39.98 -9.82
CA GLY A 63 3.57 -38.93 -10.83
C GLY A 63 3.10 -37.58 -10.27
N PHE A 64 2.90 -37.47 -8.95
CA PHE A 64 2.54 -36.21 -8.30
C PHE A 64 3.78 -35.37 -8.03
N THR A 65 3.78 -34.12 -8.49
CA THR A 65 4.89 -33.19 -8.31
C THR A 65 4.39 -31.88 -7.72
N VAL A 66 5.10 -31.34 -6.74
CA VAL A 66 4.87 -30.01 -6.19
C VAL A 66 6.13 -29.16 -6.29
N VAL A 67 5.96 -27.84 -6.34
CA VAL A 67 7.04 -26.86 -6.23
C VAL A 67 6.77 -25.94 -5.06
N PHE A 68 7.64 -25.97 -4.06
CA PHE A 68 7.62 -25.04 -2.94
C PHE A 68 8.34 -23.75 -3.33
N LYS A 69 7.68 -22.60 -3.15
CA LYS A 69 8.37 -21.31 -3.10
C LYS A 69 8.96 -21.20 -1.70
N VAL A 70 10.25 -20.90 -1.60
CA VAL A 70 10.94 -20.64 -0.33
C VAL A 70 11.91 -19.47 -0.48
N ASN A 71 12.27 -18.86 0.63
CA ASN A 71 13.25 -17.78 0.65
C ASN A 71 14.58 -18.25 0.06
N ASN A 72 15.25 -17.32 -0.61
CA ASN A 72 16.51 -17.61 -1.26
C ASN A 72 17.57 -17.88 -0.19
N SER A 73 18.12 -19.10 -0.15
CA SER A 73 19.37 -19.32 0.57
C SER A 73 20.42 -18.43 -0.08
N THR A 74 21.21 -17.69 0.70
CA THR A 74 22.31 -16.83 0.19
C THR A 74 23.39 -17.62 -0.55
N THR A 75 23.27 -18.94 -0.60
CA THR A 75 24.16 -19.85 -1.30
C THR A 75 23.77 -19.98 -2.77
N SER A 76 24.73 -19.72 -3.66
CA SER A 76 24.62 -20.03 -5.11
C SER A 76 24.41 -21.53 -5.43
N THR A 77 24.37 -22.39 -4.41
CA THR A 77 24.19 -23.83 -4.50
C THR A 77 22.86 -24.24 -3.87
N CYS A 78 22.12 -25.13 -4.54
CA CYS A 78 20.92 -25.74 -3.98
C CYS A 78 21.26 -26.50 -2.68
N PRO A 79 20.46 -26.37 -1.62
CA PRO A 79 20.67 -27.15 -0.41
C PRO A 79 20.53 -28.65 -0.69
N SER A 80 21.21 -29.49 0.10
CA SER A 80 21.21 -30.95 -0.04
C SER A 80 20.66 -31.62 1.22
N GLY A 81 19.87 -32.68 1.06
CA GLY A 81 19.28 -33.43 2.18
C GLY A 81 18.21 -34.41 1.69
N THR A 82 17.65 -35.20 2.60
CA THR A 82 16.74 -36.30 2.27
C THR A 82 15.27 -35.91 2.14
N ASN A 83 14.91 -34.69 2.53
CA ASN A 83 13.52 -34.20 2.60
C ASN A 83 13.42 -32.72 2.20
N PRO A 84 13.73 -32.35 0.95
CA PRO A 84 13.40 -31.02 0.43
C PRO A 84 11.90 -30.69 0.64
N PRO A 85 11.50 -29.44 0.93
CA PRO A 85 12.33 -28.24 1.02
C PRO A 85 13.03 -28.03 2.38
N THR A 86 12.85 -28.94 3.34
CA THR A 86 13.32 -28.84 4.74
C THR A 86 14.70 -29.47 4.99
N PHE A 87 15.38 -29.99 3.97
CA PHE A 87 16.77 -30.51 3.98
C PHE A 87 17.35 -30.95 5.35
N ASN A 88 17.14 -32.22 5.70
CA ASN A 88 17.54 -32.82 6.98
C ASN A 88 16.71 -32.32 8.18
N ASN A 89 15.39 -32.13 7.97
CA ASN A 89 14.42 -31.69 8.98
C ASN A 89 14.69 -30.31 9.58
N GLN A 90 15.41 -29.45 8.87
CA GLN A 90 15.47 -28.03 9.19
C GLN A 90 14.22 -27.35 8.63
N ASP A 91 13.63 -26.45 9.41
CA ASP A 91 12.47 -25.69 8.95
C ASP A 91 12.85 -24.92 7.67
N ALA A 92 11.98 -24.98 6.66
CA ALA A 92 12.09 -24.12 5.49
C ALA A 92 11.19 -22.91 5.68
N HIS A 93 11.62 -21.76 5.18
CA HIS A 93 10.90 -20.51 5.35
C HIS A 93 10.64 -19.85 4.01
N GLY A 94 9.54 -19.13 3.91
CA GLY A 94 9.26 -18.27 2.78
C GLY A 94 8.52 -17.01 3.20
N THR A 95 8.62 -15.99 2.35
CA THR A 95 7.94 -14.72 2.53
C THR A 95 7.17 -14.39 1.26
N LEU A 96 5.91 -13.98 1.41
CA LEU A 96 5.07 -13.41 0.35
C LEU A 96 4.87 -11.94 0.67
N ARG A 97 4.94 -11.06 -0.34
CA ARG A 97 4.62 -9.64 -0.17
C ARG A 97 3.87 -9.14 -1.39
N TYR A 98 2.61 -8.77 -1.21
CA TYR A 98 1.73 -8.37 -2.31
C TYR A 98 0.65 -7.39 -1.83
N TYR A 99 0.09 -6.62 -2.76
CA TYR A 99 -1.07 -5.79 -2.49
C TYR A 99 -2.31 -6.69 -2.31
N ALA A 100 -2.84 -6.70 -1.10
CA ALA A 100 -4.11 -7.35 -0.81
C ALA A 100 -5.29 -6.44 -1.23
N SER A 101 -6.47 -6.71 -0.67
CA SER A 101 -7.67 -5.90 -0.88
C SER A 101 -7.38 -4.40 -0.70
N PHE A 102 -7.99 -3.58 -1.56
CA PHE A 102 -7.95 -2.12 -1.48
C PHE A 102 -6.55 -1.48 -1.46
N SER A 103 -5.54 -2.17 -2.01
CA SER A 103 -4.14 -1.68 -2.09
C SER A 103 -3.46 -1.53 -0.73
N ASN A 104 -3.91 -2.27 0.29
CA ASN A 104 -3.14 -2.45 1.51
C ASN A 104 -2.08 -3.54 1.27
N MET A 105 -0.81 -3.23 1.52
CA MET A 105 0.26 -4.21 1.33
C MET A 105 0.20 -5.26 2.44
N LEU A 106 0.28 -6.54 2.07
CA LEU A 106 0.32 -7.66 3.00
C LEU A 106 1.67 -8.36 2.91
N GLU A 107 2.29 -8.59 4.06
CA GLU A 107 3.44 -9.47 4.20
C GLU A 107 3.03 -10.75 4.93
N VAL A 108 3.38 -11.90 4.37
CA VAL A 108 3.15 -13.21 4.96
C VAL A 108 4.48 -13.92 5.12
N ASN A 109 4.82 -14.28 6.34
CA ASN A 109 5.95 -15.16 6.63
C ASN A 109 5.41 -16.56 6.93
N TYR A 110 5.88 -17.57 6.22
CA TYR A 110 5.47 -18.95 6.42
C TYR A 110 6.66 -19.86 6.68
N THR A 111 6.40 -20.90 7.47
CA THR A 111 7.33 -21.95 7.84
C THR A 111 6.76 -23.28 7.39
N ILE A 112 7.62 -24.11 6.79
CA ILE A 112 7.34 -25.46 6.34
C ILE A 112 8.10 -26.41 7.24
N LYS A 113 7.39 -27.33 7.87
CA LYS A 113 7.96 -28.38 8.74
C LYS A 113 7.71 -29.73 8.14
N TYR A 114 8.66 -30.65 8.29
CA TYR A 114 8.50 -32.02 7.82
C TYR A 114 8.45 -32.98 9.00
N SER A 115 7.42 -33.84 9.03
CA SER A 115 7.28 -34.91 10.02
C SER A 115 6.52 -36.08 9.41
N SER A 116 7.07 -37.29 9.56
CA SER A 116 6.41 -38.55 9.19
C SER A 116 5.83 -38.57 7.76
N GLY A 117 6.58 -38.08 6.77
CA GLY A 117 6.12 -38.07 5.37
C GLY A 117 5.26 -36.87 5.00
N VAL A 118 5.03 -35.91 5.89
CA VAL A 118 4.12 -34.78 5.64
C VAL A 118 4.85 -33.46 5.86
N TRP A 119 4.73 -32.55 4.89
CA TRP A 119 5.06 -31.14 5.07
C TRP A 119 3.83 -30.38 5.56
N THR A 120 3.96 -29.65 6.66
CA THR A 120 2.93 -28.78 7.21
C THR A 120 3.34 -27.33 7.15
N PHE A 121 2.37 -26.46 6.89
CA PHE A 121 2.57 -25.02 6.77
C PHE A 121 2.03 -24.31 8.02
N SER A 122 2.77 -23.34 8.51
CA SER A 122 2.31 -22.37 9.50
C SER A 122 2.71 -20.98 9.04
N SER A 123 1.80 -20.01 9.11
CA SER A 123 1.99 -18.66 8.58
C SER A 123 1.60 -17.58 9.59
N THR A 124 2.25 -16.43 9.46
CA THR A 124 1.86 -15.18 10.11
C THR A 124 1.69 -14.12 9.03
N ALA A 125 0.59 -13.37 9.09
CA ALA A 125 0.25 -12.33 8.14
C ALA A 125 0.26 -10.96 8.85
N LYS A 126 0.87 -9.96 8.23
CA LYS A 126 0.90 -8.58 8.71
C LYS A 126 0.53 -7.64 7.57
N PHE A 127 -0.52 -6.85 7.77
CA PHE A 127 -0.85 -5.74 6.88
C PHE A 127 0.04 -4.54 7.19
N ALA A 128 0.38 -3.78 6.15
CA ALA A 128 1.14 -2.55 6.29
C ALA A 128 0.32 -1.44 6.95
N CYS A 129 -0.95 -1.32 6.58
CA CYS A 129 -1.84 -0.30 7.12
C CYS A 129 -2.86 -0.87 8.12
N PRO A 130 -3.44 -0.03 9.00
CA PRO A 130 -4.31 -0.49 10.08
C PRO A 130 -5.53 -1.30 9.63
N ASN A 131 -6.06 -1.01 8.44
CA ASN A 131 -7.14 -1.74 7.79
C ASN A 131 -7.20 -1.37 6.29
N ASP A 132 -8.10 -2.01 5.57
CA ASP A 132 -8.25 -1.89 4.11
C ASP A 132 -8.83 -0.54 3.62
N TYR A 133 -9.22 0.37 4.50
CA TYR A 133 -9.59 1.74 4.10
C TYR A 133 -8.36 2.63 3.88
N TRP A 134 -7.18 2.17 4.35
CA TRP A 134 -5.92 2.85 4.15
C TRP A 134 -5.21 2.28 2.93
N VAL A 135 -4.59 3.16 2.15
CA VAL A 135 -3.80 2.77 1.00
C VAL A 135 -2.31 2.86 1.31
N TYR A 136 -1.60 1.77 1.03
CA TYR A 136 -0.15 1.71 1.17
C TYR A 136 0.54 2.27 -0.07
N LEU A 137 1.51 3.14 0.12
CA LEU A 137 2.48 3.55 -0.89
C LEU A 137 3.89 3.60 -0.29
N ASP A 138 4.89 3.29 -1.09
CA ASP A 138 6.29 3.40 -0.68
C ASP A 138 6.79 4.85 -0.84
N ARG A 139 7.36 5.38 0.23
CA ARG A 139 8.28 6.53 0.20
C ARG A 139 9.72 5.99 0.16
N PRO A 140 10.71 6.80 -0.25
CA PRO A 140 12.09 6.33 -0.43
C PRO A 140 12.70 5.61 0.78
N ASP A 141 12.31 6.01 1.99
CA ASP A 141 12.85 5.53 3.26
C ASP A 141 11.83 4.73 4.09
N ILE A 142 10.55 4.71 3.72
CA ILE A 142 9.49 4.19 4.58
C ILE A 142 8.22 3.79 3.83
N GLY A 143 7.52 2.77 4.33
CA GLY A 143 6.15 2.51 3.92
C GLY A 143 5.19 3.53 4.53
N TRP A 144 4.27 4.07 3.74
CA TRP A 144 3.33 5.08 4.21
C TRP A 144 1.89 4.72 3.88
N CYS A 145 1.00 4.93 4.84
CA CYS A 145 -0.41 4.63 4.75
C CYS A 145 -1.21 5.92 4.67
N PHE A 146 -1.93 6.10 3.57
CA PHE A 146 -2.80 7.24 3.33
C PHE A 146 -4.26 6.90 3.57
N ILE A 147 -5.02 7.84 4.11
CA ILE A 147 -6.48 7.79 4.08
C ILE A 147 -7.04 9.19 3.78
N PRO A 148 -7.73 9.37 2.64
CA PRO A 148 -8.55 10.55 2.44
C PRO A 148 -9.88 10.34 3.19
N GLU A 149 -10.30 11.34 3.95
CA GLU A 149 -11.53 11.28 4.74
C GLU A 149 -12.46 12.44 4.43
N LYS A 150 -13.75 12.18 4.61
CA LYS A 150 -14.82 13.15 4.38
C LYS A 150 -15.22 13.82 5.69
N ALA A 151 -15.53 15.10 5.63
CA ALA A 151 -15.97 15.87 6.79
C ALA A 151 -17.44 16.32 6.63
N PRO A 152 -18.31 16.05 7.62
CA PRO A 152 -19.72 16.45 7.56
C PRO A 152 -19.94 17.96 7.64
N THR A 153 -18.93 18.70 8.12
CA THR A 153 -18.88 20.16 8.22
C THR A 153 -17.57 20.69 7.62
N SER A 154 -17.51 21.99 7.31
CA SER A 154 -16.28 22.61 6.81
C SER A 154 -15.21 22.61 7.91
N LEU A 155 -14.02 22.08 7.61
CA LEU A 155 -12.90 21.98 8.55
C LEU A 155 -11.91 23.16 8.44
N THR A 156 -11.40 23.60 9.59
CA THR A 156 -10.17 24.38 9.65
C THR A 156 -8.96 23.48 9.38
N TYR A 157 -7.79 24.08 9.13
CA TYR A 157 -6.53 23.36 9.03
C TYR A 157 -6.24 22.61 10.35
N GLU A 158 -6.37 23.29 11.48
CA GLU A 158 -6.17 22.71 12.81
C GLU A 158 -7.19 21.59 13.11
N GLY A 159 -8.44 21.75 12.67
CA GLY A 159 -9.45 20.71 12.80
C GLY A 159 -9.08 19.45 12.02
N ALA A 160 -8.51 19.59 10.81
CA ALA A 160 -8.02 18.44 10.04
C ALA A 160 -6.85 17.72 10.73
N ILE A 161 -5.94 18.47 11.39
CA ILE A 161 -4.89 17.89 12.24
C ILE A 161 -5.48 17.05 13.36
N GLU A 162 -6.46 17.60 14.09
CA GLU A 162 -7.13 16.91 15.19
C GLU A 162 -7.84 15.63 14.72
N GLN A 163 -8.51 15.69 13.56
CA GLN A 163 -9.14 14.51 12.96
C GLN A 163 -8.10 13.43 12.61
N CYS A 164 -6.98 13.79 11.98
CA CYS A 164 -5.91 12.82 11.70
C CYS A 164 -5.32 12.23 12.98
N ALA A 165 -5.09 13.06 14.00
CA ALA A 165 -4.57 12.62 15.29
C ALA A 165 -5.49 11.59 15.97
N SER A 166 -6.82 11.76 15.84
CA SER A 166 -7.80 10.80 16.37
C SER A 166 -7.70 9.40 15.75
N MET A 167 -7.10 9.28 14.56
CA MET A 167 -6.84 8.03 13.85
C MET A 167 -5.41 7.49 14.06
N GLY A 168 -4.63 8.11 14.96
CA GLY A 168 -3.21 7.79 15.16
C GLY A 168 -2.36 8.14 13.92
N ALA A 169 -2.73 9.21 13.21
CA ALA A 169 -2.09 9.68 12.00
C ALA A 169 -1.82 11.20 12.09
N ILE A 170 -1.19 11.74 11.05
CA ILE A 170 -0.93 13.17 10.90
C ILE A 170 -1.59 13.68 9.61
N LEU A 171 -1.89 14.97 9.56
CA LEU A 171 -2.22 15.61 8.29
C LEU A 171 -0.98 15.49 7.38
N THR A 172 -1.18 15.06 6.14
CA THR A 172 -0.07 14.71 5.25
C THR A 172 -0.24 15.34 3.86
N GLY A 173 0.81 15.24 3.05
CA GLY A 173 0.81 15.53 1.62
C GLY A 173 1.54 14.44 0.85
N ALA A 174 1.85 14.75 -0.41
CA ALA A 174 2.62 13.88 -1.28
C ALA A 174 4.13 14.13 -1.09
N ALA A 175 4.91 13.05 -1.15
CA ALA A 175 6.36 13.01 -1.12
C ALA A 175 6.97 12.71 -2.50
N ASN A 176 6.16 12.27 -3.47
CA ASN A 176 6.60 11.92 -4.82
C ASN A 176 5.44 12.03 -5.84
N PRO A 177 5.71 11.98 -7.16
CA PRO A 177 4.68 12.09 -8.19
C PRO A 177 3.60 10.98 -8.14
N ASP A 178 3.98 9.76 -7.74
CA ASP A 178 3.04 8.63 -7.67
C ASP A 178 2.00 8.85 -6.55
N GLU A 179 2.43 9.39 -5.40
CA GLU A 179 1.52 9.81 -4.33
C GLU A 179 0.56 10.91 -4.79
N VAL A 180 1.04 11.93 -5.53
CA VAL A 180 0.16 12.97 -6.09
C VAL A 180 -0.92 12.34 -6.97
N LYS A 181 -0.53 11.49 -7.92
CA LYS A 181 -1.47 10.82 -8.83
C LYS A 181 -2.53 10.03 -8.05
N ASN A 182 -2.11 9.27 -7.04
CA ASN A 182 -3.00 8.45 -6.25
C ASN A 182 -3.93 9.27 -5.35
N ILE A 183 -3.41 10.31 -4.69
CA ILE A 183 -4.21 11.25 -3.90
C ILE A 183 -5.30 11.88 -4.77
N MET A 184 -4.97 12.37 -5.98
CA MET A 184 -5.96 12.96 -6.87
C MET A 184 -7.00 11.93 -7.33
N TYR A 185 -6.58 10.70 -7.63
CA TYR A 185 -7.50 9.62 -8.01
C TYR A 185 -8.49 9.26 -6.89
N TRP A 186 -8.01 9.01 -5.67
CA TRP A 186 -8.87 8.62 -4.54
C TRP A 186 -9.84 9.73 -4.15
N THR A 187 -9.34 10.97 -4.11
CA THR A 187 -10.14 12.12 -3.68
C THR A 187 -11.20 12.50 -4.72
N SER A 188 -10.94 12.28 -6.01
CA SER A 188 -11.94 12.43 -7.08
C SER A 188 -13.15 11.52 -6.88
N GLY A 189 -12.96 10.35 -6.25
CA GLY A 189 -14.05 9.44 -5.90
C GLY A 189 -15.11 10.08 -4.99
N PHE A 190 -14.76 11.14 -4.24
CA PHE A 190 -15.70 11.83 -3.37
C PHE A 190 -16.71 12.71 -4.12
N LEU A 191 -16.42 13.14 -5.35
CA LEU A 191 -17.34 13.93 -6.16
C LEU A 191 -18.62 13.15 -6.53
N ASN A 192 -18.55 11.82 -6.53
CA ASN A 192 -19.72 10.95 -6.76
C ASN A 192 -20.59 10.76 -5.50
N SER A 193 -20.27 11.42 -4.38
CA SER A 193 -21.00 11.27 -3.12
C SER A 193 -22.09 12.34 -2.97
N SER A 194 -23.34 11.89 -2.76
CA SER A 194 -24.47 12.79 -2.47
C SER A 194 -24.34 13.60 -1.18
N TYR A 195 -23.38 13.26 -0.31
CA TYR A 195 -23.16 13.89 0.99
C TYR A 195 -22.17 15.06 0.97
N ILE A 196 -21.44 15.25 -0.13
CA ILE A 196 -20.48 16.35 -0.29
C ILE A 196 -20.97 17.28 -1.40
N PRO A 197 -20.81 18.61 -1.25
CA PRO A 197 -21.12 19.54 -2.33
C PRO A 197 -20.36 19.20 -3.61
N GLN A 198 -20.93 19.53 -4.78
CA GLN A 198 -20.29 19.35 -6.10
C GLN A 198 -19.00 20.18 -6.28
N SER A 199 -18.69 21.07 -5.34
CA SER A 199 -17.39 21.74 -5.26
C SER A 199 -16.97 21.89 -3.81
N PHE A 200 -15.80 21.39 -3.48
CA PHE A 200 -15.24 21.42 -2.13
C PHE A 200 -13.71 21.43 -2.20
N THR A 201 -13.06 21.59 -1.06
CA THR A 201 -11.62 21.40 -0.96
C THR A 201 -11.27 20.25 -0.03
N LEU A 202 -10.13 19.62 -0.31
CA LEU A 202 -9.47 18.69 0.60
C LEU A 202 -8.29 19.39 1.26
N ARG A 203 -8.18 19.28 2.60
CA ARG A 203 -7.01 19.77 3.35
C ARG A 203 -5.81 18.87 3.11
N LEU A 204 -4.69 19.49 2.75
CA LEU A 204 -3.36 18.88 2.72
C LEU A 204 -2.49 19.51 3.80
N ASP A 205 -1.43 18.81 4.19
CA ASP A 205 -0.38 19.39 5.03
C ASP A 205 0.36 20.50 4.28
N GLY A 206 0.59 21.62 4.97
CA GLY A 206 1.23 22.81 4.43
C GLY A 206 0.49 24.08 4.82
N LYS A 207 1.06 24.81 5.77
CA LYS A 207 0.61 26.14 6.18
C LYS A 207 1.73 27.15 5.99
N ARG A 208 1.47 28.24 5.28
CA ARG A 208 2.44 29.30 5.01
C ARG A 208 3.00 29.85 6.32
N THR A 209 4.32 29.98 6.38
CA THR A 209 5.01 30.55 7.53
C THR A 209 4.64 32.01 7.74
N THR A 210 4.73 32.50 8.97
CA THR A 210 4.38 33.89 9.32
C THR A 210 5.11 34.91 8.45
N ASP A 211 6.41 34.72 8.21
CA ASP A 211 7.22 35.64 7.39
C ASP A 211 6.70 35.71 5.95
N CYS A 212 6.31 34.56 5.41
CA CYS A 212 5.82 34.45 4.04
C CYS A 212 4.39 34.93 3.84
N GLN A 213 3.60 35.11 4.89
CA GLN A 213 2.25 35.68 4.78
C GLN A 213 2.28 37.14 4.28
N SER A 214 3.37 37.87 4.51
CA SER A 214 3.51 39.26 4.05
C SER A 214 4.01 39.36 2.61
N THR A 215 4.85 38.42 2.17
CA THR A 215 5.48 38.39 0.83
C THR A 215 5.35 37.01 0.18
N PRO A 216 4.14 36.52 -0.11
CA PRO A 216 3.91 35.11 -0.50
C PRO A 216 4.54 34.73 -1.84
N ARG A 217 4.89 35.71 -2.68
CA ARG A 217 5.46 35.51 -4.02
C ARG A 217 6.98 35.68 -4.10
N SER A 218 7.69 35.81 -2.99
CA SER A 218 9.15 35.72 -3.03
C SER A 218 9.57 34.29 -3.40
N SER A 219 10.77 34.11 -3.93
CA SER A 219 11.32 32.79 -4.27
C SER A 219 11.22 31.82 -3.11
N ASP A 220 11.59 32.29 -1.91
CA ASP A 220 11.65 31.47 -0.71
C ASP A 220 10.23 31.09 -0.25
N CYS A 221 9.28 32.01 -0.38
CA CYS A 221 7.89 31.80 0.03
C CYS A 221 7.06 30.95 -0.95
N MET A 222 7.54 30.76 -2.17
CA MET A 222 7.00 29.80 -3.14
C MET A 222 7.70 28.43 -3.07
N SER A 223 8.69 28.28 -2.18
CA SER A 223 9.40 27.03 -1.95
C SER A 223 8.90 26.33 -0.69
N ASN A 224 9.37 25.11 -0.44
CA ASN A 224 9.08 24.38 0.80
C ASN A 224 9.46 25.17 2.06
N GLN A 225 10.42 26.11 2.00
CA GLN A 225 10.79 26.97 3.14
C GLN A 225 9.69 28.00 3.49
N GLY A 226 8.82 28.32 2.54
CA GLY A 226 7.69 29.21 2.74
C GLY A 226 6.54 28.62 3.54
N TYR A 227 6.62 27.32 3.84
CA TYR A 227 5.55 26.55 4.46
C TYR A 227 6.08 25.76 5.66
N SER A 228 5.23 25.64 6.67
CA SER A 228 5.37 24.72 7.77
C SER A 228 4.57 23.47 7.46
N PHE A 229 5.22 22.33 7.63
CA PHE A 229 4.67 21.01 7.39
C PHE A 229 4.75 20.18 8.67
N ILE A 230 3.73 19.37 8.90
CA ILE A 230 3.62 18.44 10.02
C ILE A 230 4.27 17.11 9.63
N ASP A 231 4.01 16.65 8.41
CA ASP A 231 4.64 15.50 7.81
C ASP A 231 6.04 15.87 7.30
N SER A 232 7.02 15.71 8.19
CA SER A 232 8.43 15.91 7.87
C SER A 232 8.99 14.98 6.78
N ARG A 233 8.28 13.90 6.43
CA ARG A 233 8.70 12.89 5.44
C ARG A 233 7.97 13.02 4.10
N GLY A 234 6.92 13.83 4.03
CA GLY A 234 6.13 13.99 2.82
C GLY A 234 5.23 15.20 2.89
N ALA A 235 5.78 16.35 2.49
CA ALA A 235 5.02 17.58 2.32
C ALA A 235 5.86 18.57 1.49
N THR A 236 5.81 18.38 0.18
CA THR A 236 6.57 19.19 -0.80
C THR A 236 5.62 19.93 -1.72
N LEU A 237 6.05 21.09 -2.21
CA LEU A 237 5.30 21.87 -3.19
C LEU A 237 5.63 21.51 -4.64
N GLN A 238 6.58 20.59 -4.87
CA GLN A 238 7.20 20.42 -6.19
C GLN A 238 6.41 19.54 -7.16
N TYR A 239 5.65 18.57 -6.65
CA TYR A 239 4.99 17.56 -7.49
C TYR A 239 3.55 17.91 -7.85
N TYR A 240 3.01 18.96 -7.26
CA TYR A 240 1.63 19.39 -7.49
C TYR A 240 1.51 20.32 -8.68
N SER A 241 0.39 20.20 -9.39
CA SER A 241 -0.08 21.24 -10.30
C SER A 241 -0.91 22.26 -9.50
N TYR A 242 -0.63 23.55 -9.70
CA TYR A 242 -1.30 24.63 -9.00
C TYR A 242 -2.25 25.38 -9.91
N VAL A 243 -3.37 25.88 -9.36
CA VAL A 243 -4.30 26.78 -10.08
C VAL A 243 -3.58 28.02 -10.59
N THR A 244 -2.69 28.58 -9.77
CA THR A 244 -1.85 29.73 -10.13
C THR A 244 -0.39 29.38 -9.90
N ASP A 245 0.03 29.32 -8.63
CA ASP A 245 1.37 28.95 -8.19
C ASP A 245 1.36 28.73 -6.66
N GLN A 246 2.50 28.34 -6.09
CA GLN A 246 2.72 28.17 -4.66
C GLN A 246 2.59 29.50 -3.87
N GLY A 247 2.73 30.64 -4.52
CA GLY A 247 2.60 31.97 -3.92
C GLY A 247 1.17 32.52 -3.97
N ALA A 248 0.22 31.74 -4.48
CA ALA A 248 -1.16 32.14 -4.63
C ALA A 248 -1.76 32.59 -3.30
N ARG A 249 -2.54 33.68 -3.36
CA ARG A 249 -3.26 34.24 -2.22
C ARG A 249 -4.42 35.09 -2.72
N SER A 250 -5.57 34.46 -2.95
CA SER A 250 -6.76 35.15 -3.47
C SER A 250 -7.39 36.13 -2.45
N ALA A 251 -7.16 35.92 -1.15
CA ALA A 251 -7.56 36.83 -0.08
C ALA A 251 -6.56 36.80 1.08
N PRO A 252 -6.48 37.88 1.90
CA PRO A 252 -5.73 37.84 3.15
C PRO A 252 -6.17 36.67 4.04
N GLY A 253 -5.22 35.92 4.59
CA GLY A 253 -5.47 34.71 5.38
C GLY A 253 -5.52 33.40 4.57
N ASN A 254 -5.47 33.47 3.23
CA ASN A 254 -5.34 32.29 2.39
C ASN A 254 -3.90 31.80 2.39
N ASP A 255 -3.62 30.88 3.31
CA ASP A 255 -2.26 30.50 3.69
C ASP A 255 -2.13 28.98 3.89
N CYS A 256 -3.14 28.17 3.59
CA CYS A 256 -3.10 26.71 3.73
C CYS A 256 -3.30 25.99 2.41
N LEU A 257 -2.51 24.93 2.18
CA LEU A 257 -2.63 24.09 0.99
C LEU A 257 -3.93 23.30 0.99
N VAL A 258 -4.55 23.25 -0.17
CA VAL A 258 -5.74 22.45 -0.42
C VAL A 258 -5.70 21.85 -1.82
N VAL A 259 -6.39 20.72 -1.99
CA VAL A 259 -6.82 20.27 -3.32
C VAL A 259 -8.21 20.83 -3.58
N LEU A 260 -8.37 21.53 -4.69
CA LEU A 260 -9.64 22.02 -5.18
C LEU A 260 -10.33 20.89 -5.95
N MET A 261 -11.53 20.52 -5.49
CA MET A 261 -12.35 19.48 -6.08
C MET A 261 -13.57 20.14 -6.73
N MET A 262 -13.71 20.00 -8.04
CA MET A 262 -14.81 20.58 -8.81
C MET A 262 -15.39 19.53 -9.75
N GLU A 263 -16.71 19.45 -9.81
CA GLU A 263 -17.40 18.57 -10.75
C GLU A 263 -17.00 18.85 -12.20
N GLY A 264 -16.62 17.80 -12.94
CA GLY A 264 -16.21 17.90 -14.34
C GLY A 264 -14.81 18.48 -14.57
N ALA A 265 -14.02 18.70 -13.52
CA ALA A 265 -12.64 19.18 -13.61
C ALA A 265 -11.67 18.26 -12.86
N GLU A 266 -10.43 18.21 -13.36
CA GLU A 266 -9.35 17.50 -12.67
C GLU A 266 -8.98 18.19 -11.35
N PRO A 267 -8.70 17.42 -10.27
CA PRO A 267 -8.22 17.98 -9.02
C PRO A 267 -6.93 18.78 -9.19
N ILE A 268 -6.86 19.94 -8.55
CA ILE A 268 -5.72 20.85 -8.67
C ILE A 268 -5.43 21.53 -7.34
N VAL A 269 -4.16 21.81 -7.04
CA VAL A 269 -3.77 22.41 -5.76
C VAL A 269 -3.94 23.93 -5.79
N ASP A 270 -4.38 24.49 -4.67
CA ASP A 270 -4.48 25.92 -4.44
C ASP A 270 -4.08 26.27 -3.00
N VAL A 271 -3.95 27.56 -2.71
CA VAL A 271 -3.72 28.09 -1.37
C VAL A 271 -4.96 28.85 -0.91
N GLN A 272 -5.65 28.31 0.10
CA GLN A 272 -6.91 28.87 0.62
C GLN A 272 -6.86 29.15 2.12
N SER A 273 -7.93 29.74 2.65
CA SER A 273 -8.03 30.09 4.07
C SER A 273 -7.78 28.86 4.93
N CYS A 274 -6.97 29.02 5.98
CA CYS A 274 -6.80 27.99 7.00
C CYS A 274 -8.04 27.78 7.87
N THR A 275 -9.02 28.69 7.80
CA THR A 275 -10.27 28.60 8.57
C THR A 275 -11.38 27.94 7.77
N SER A 276 -12.56 27.75 8.37
CA SER A 276 -13.74 27.17 7.73
C SER A 276 -14.52 28.16 6.86
N ALA A 277 -14.16 29.46 6.87
CA ALA A 277 -14.86 30.53 6.18
C ALA A 277 -14.29 30.76 4.77
N THR A 278 -14.75 29.98 3.80
CA THR A 278 -14.34 30.06 2.38
C THR A 278 -15.54 29.93 1.45
N SER A 279 -15.37 30.40 0.20
CA SER A 279 -16.36 30.19 -0.87
C SER A 279 -16.45 28.71 -1.28
N VAL A 280 -15.35 27.97 -1.17
CA VAL A 280 -15.29 26.53 -1.41
C VAL A 280 -14.87 25.83 -0.11
N PRO A 281 -15.79 25.21 0.64
CA PRO A 281 -15.51 24.71 1.97
C PRO A 281 -14.62 23.47 1.96
N ALA A 282 -13.79 23.32 2.99
CA ALA A 282 -12.98 22.13 3.19
C ALA A 282 -13.83 20.97 3.74
N ARG A 283 -14.26 20.07 2.85
CA ARG A 283 -15.14 18.93 3.16
C ARG A 283 -14.42 17.59 3.14
N ALA A 284 -13.11 17.62 2.97
CA ALA A 284 -12.27 16.45 3.07
C ALA A 284 -10.88 16.83 3.60
N PHE A 285 -10.12 15.82 4.01
CA PHE A 285 -8.76 15.97 4.51
C PHE A 285 -7.98 14.69 4.25
N LEU A 286 -6.66 14.79 4.12
CA LEU A 286 -5.78 13.64 3.88
C LEU A 286 -4.92 13.38 5.11
N CYS A 287 -5.04 12.17 5.66
CA CYS A 287 -4.21 11.72 6.77
C CYS A 287 -3.19 10.68 6.30
N GLY A 288 -2.07 10.64 7.01
CA GLY A 288 -0.94 9.77 6.73
C GLY A 288 -0.34 9.21 8.01
N ARG A 289 0.13 7.97 7.97
CA ARG A 289 0.94 7.37 9.04
C ARG A 289 1.93 6.37 8.47
N GLU A 290 2.99 6.12 9.24
CA GLU A 290 3.96 5.07 8.93
C GLU A 290 3.27 3.70 8.89
N GLY A 291 3.56 2.96 7.81
CA GLY A 291 3.11 1.59 7.61
C GLY A 291 3.99 0.59 8.34
N TRP A 292 3.52 -0.65 8.43
CA TRP A 292 4.19 -1.77 9.09
C TRP A 292 4.39 -1.60 10.59
N ILE A 293 3.64 -0.72 11.26
CA ILE A 293 3.61 -0.58 12.71
C ILE A 293 2.66 -1.63 13.28
#